data_AF-A0A965FJ97-F1
#
_entry.id   AF-A0A965FJ97-F1
#
_cell.length_a   1.000
_cell.length_b   1.000
_cell.length_c   1.000
_cell.angle_alpha   90.00
_cell.angle_beta   90.00
_cell.angle_gamma   90.00
#
_symmetry.space_group_name_H-M   'P 1'
#
loop_
_entity.id
_entity.type
_entity.pdbx_description
1 polymer ?
#
loop_
_entity_poly.entity_id
_entity_poly.type
_entity_poly.pdbx_seq_one_letter_code
_entity_poly.pdbx_strand_id
1 'polypeptide(L)'
;YLRQAPVPHIQSNEQLLELLTDRVVIDRTADPSVFPLGEGGGYVNTVNELRDDGVSFSDVQVGDIVIVDPAGALAGATGPASPVEYGVRPVGDTSVPARGAPPWQAGLPSEFDDNRGFYRVTAVAADALTVSGVTDFSGPSGSDAVFGAPGQEYAVLPTIHDPADPTNTEGQMDLRLTHFANGSNSYAGTSASIAPFSYRIIRPTRTVSKDTIDLVLFIRERMLSWIEEIQGAFDATKQGSYFVFQRDEHIADVGSTTDPTDGLGVPSNLYVTGLSGLTGVAPFANTSDCLSVLDRRYWCLDVRLDKEDPVALPGEPYSSFESDNSSGGTYVVGSGRPVEPDRIDGVLDRTDRLRNLRFSWVRYRADRVRGTLPAMERLSSDRDTARRAAKDLANIEESEGNT
;
A
#
# COMPACT_ATOMS: atom_id res chain seq x y z
N TYR A 1 9.23 -16.49 21.30
CA TYR A 1 8.35 -15.39 21.75
C TYR A 1 8.88 -14.12 21.13
N LEU A 2 8.21 -13.62 20.08
CA LEU A 2 8.63 -12.42 19.34
C LEU A 2 8.60 -11.22 20.28
N ARG A 3 9.68 -10.43 20.32
CA ARG A 3 9.87 -9.31 21.27
C ARG A 3 8.92 -8.13 21.03
N GLN A 4 8.28 -8.05 19.86
CA GLN A 4 7.07 -7.29 19.58
C GLN A 4 6.22 -8.15 18.65
N ALA A 5 4.93 -8.30 18.95
CA ALA A 5 4.02 -8.95 18.01
C ALA A 5 3.85 -8.00 16.81
N PRO A 6 3.86 -8.51 15.55
CA PRO A 6 3.51 -7.67 14.41
C PRO A 6 2.13 -7.06 14.65
N VAL A 7 1.97 -5.78 14.29
CA VAL A 7 0.66 -5.11 14.37
C VAL A 7 -0.35 -5.95 13.59
N PRO A 8 -1.55 -6.26 14.13
CA PRO A 8 -2.51 -7.17 13.50
C PRO A 8 -2.81 -6.84 12.03
N HIS A 9 -2.74 -5.57 11.68
CA HIS A 9 -2.89 -5.04 10.33
C HIS A 9 -1.76 -5.44 9.37
N ILE A 10 -0.49 -5.42 9.81
CA ILE A 10 0.65 -5.90 9.01
C ILE A 10 0.48 -7.39 8.74
N GLN A 11 0.15 -8.17 9.77
CA GLN A 11 -0.08 -9.61 9.62
C GLN A 11 -1.23 -9.91 8.65
N SER A 12 -2.33 -9.15 8.72
CA SER A 12 -3.48 -9.33 7.85
C SER A 12 -3.13 -9.02 6.39
N ASN A 13 -2.33 -7.96 6.14
CA ASN A 13 -1.89 -7.60 4.81
C ASN A 13 -0.94 -8.63 4.20
N GLU A 14 0.00 -9.17 4.99
CA GLU A 14 0.87 -10.26 4.52
C GLU A 14 0.08 -11.52 4.19
N GLN A 15 -0.93 -11.87 4.98
CA GLN A 15 -1.81 -13.01 4.67
C GLN A 15 -2.61 -12.80 3.39
N LEU A 16 -3.12 -11.58 3.16
CA LEU A 16 -3.82 -11.25 1.92
C LEU A 16 -2.87 -11.30 0.72
N LEU A 17 -1.65 -10.78 0.88
CA LEU A 17 -0.61 -10.85 -0.15
C LEU A 17 -0.25 -12.30 -0.50
N GLU A 18 -0.10 -13.16 0.50
CA GLU A 18 0.16 -14.59 0.33
C GLU A 18 -0.97 -15.27 -0.45
N LEU A 19 -2.23 -14.99 -0.11
CA LEU A 19 -3.39 -15.54 -0.82
C LEU A 19 -3.49 -15.07 -2.28
N LEU A 20 -2.97 -13.87 -2.59
CA LEU A 20 -2.92 -13.31 -3.94
C LEU A 20 -1.69 -13.75 -4.72
N THR A 21 -0.71 -14.38 -4.08
CA THR A 21 0.56 -14.79 -4.70
C THR A 21 0.50 -16.27 -5.06
N ASP A 22 0.60 -16.57 -6.35
CA ASP A 22 0.78 -17.96 -6.82
C ASP A 22 2.22 -18.44 -6.57
N ARG A 23 3.19 -17.56 -6.85
CA ARG A 23 4.62 -17.85 -6.67
C ARG A 23 5.40 -16.57 -6.38
N VAL A 24 6.34 -16.64 -5.44
CA VAL A 24 7.44 -15.67 -5.34
C VAL A 24 8.51 -16.07 -6.36
N VAL A 25 8.78 -15.20 -7.32
CA VAL A 25 9.73 -15.43 -8.43
C VAL A 25 11.14 -15.06 -7.99
N ILE A 26 11.28 -13.87 -7.40
CA ILE A 26 12.54 -13.34 -6.87
C ILE A 26 12.23 -12.70 -5.51
N ASP A 27 13.17 -12.85 -4.57
CA ASP A 27 13.15 -12.20 -3.27
C ASP A 27 14.55 -11.68 -2.98
N ARG A 28 14.70 -10.35 -2.84
CA ARG A 28 15.99 -9.67 -2.75
C ARG A 28 16.01 -8.74 -1.56
N THR A 29 16.99 -8.94 -0.71
CA THR A 29 17.33 -8.05 0.40
C THR A 29 18.48 -7.16 -0.01
N ALA A 30 18.35 -5.86 0.22
CA ALA A 30 19.40 -4.90 -0.02
C ALA A 30 20.61 -5.15 0.91
N ASP A 31 21.80 -5.10 0.32
CA ASP A 31 23.08 -5.10 1.00
C ASP A 31 23.89 -3.88 0.54
N PRO A 32 23.88 -2.77 1.31
CA PRO A 32 24.65 -1.59 0.96
C PRO A 32 26.17 -1.79 1.09
N SER A 33 26.65 -2.86 1.73
CA SER A 33 28.09 -3.10 1.98
C SER A 33 28.88 -3.53 0.75
N VAL A 34 28.21 -3.96 -0.31
CA VAL A 34 28.84 -4.46 -1.54
C VAL A 34 28.88 -3.43 -2.68
N PHE A 35 28.48 -2.18 -2.43
CA PHE A 35 28.47 -1.06 -3.38
C PHE A 35 29.82 -0.27 -3.41
N PRO A 36 30.27 0.39 -4.51
CA PRO A 36 29.68 0.56 -5.85
C PRO A 36 29.89 -0.58 -6.85
N LEU A 37 30.43 -1.73 -6.41
CA LEU A 37 31.07 -2.69 -7.32
C LEU A 37 30.45 -4.11 -7.28
N GLY A 38 29.25 -4.30 -6.72
CA GLY A 38 28.67 -5.63 -6.51
C GLY A 38 27.14 -5.68 -6.32
N GLU A 39 26.64 -6.92 -6.19
CA GLU A 39 25.22 -7.35 -6.17
C GLU A 39 24.43 -6.88 -4.92
N GLY A 40 24.31 -5.57 -4.74
CA GLY A 40 23.75 -4.96 -3.53
C GLY A 40 22.23 -4.91 -3.43
N GLY A 41 21.49 -5.25 -4.50
CA GLY A 41 20.02 -5.18 -4.54
C GLY A 41 19.50 -4.29 -5.68
N GLY A 42 18.22 -3.94 -5.62
CA GLY A 42 17.55 -3.19 -6.67
C GLY A 42 18.05 -1.74 -6.77
N TYR A 43 18.18 -1.23 -7.99
CA TYR A 43 18.47 0.16 -8.28
C TYR A 43 17.83 0.60 -9.62
N VAL A 44 17.77 1.91 -9.84
CA VAL A 44 17.08 2.53 -10.97
C VAL A 44 17.95 3.65 -11.55
N ASN A 45 18.45 3.45 -12.78
CA ASN A 45 19.19 4.46 -13.54
C ASN A 45 18.33 5.14 -14.62
N THR A 46 17.17 4.58 -14.92
CA THR A 46 16.19 5.11 -15.85
C THR A 46 14.82 4.89 -15.23
N VAL A 47 13.99 5.93 -15.18
CA VAL A 47 12.65 5.87 -14.56
C VAL A 47 11.89 4.65 -15.12
N ASN A 48 11.22 3.91 -14.24
CA ASN A 48 10.49 2.69 -14.58
C ASN A 48 11.34 1.53 -15.12
N GLU A 49 12.66 1.56 -14.93
CA GLU A 49 13.57 0.46 -15.25
C GLU A 49 14.29 -0.04 -14.00
N LEU A 50 13.85 -1.18 -13.46
CA LEU A 50 14.51 -1.87 -12.35
C LEU A 50 15.72 -2.66 -12.85
N ARG A 51 16.85 -2.48 -12.18
CA ARG A 51 18.09 -3.25 -12.38
C ARG A 51 18.56 -3.84 -11.05
N ASP A 52 19.29 -4.94 -11.11
CA ASP A 52 19.97 -5.57 -9.97
C ASP A 52 21.15 -6.37 -10.52
N ASP A 53 22.36 -5.90 -10.23
CA ASP A 53 23.57 -6.51 -10.77
C ASP A 53 23.73 -7.92 -10.18
N GLY A 54 23.99 -8.91 -11.03
CA GLY A 54 24.14 -10.31 -10.62
C GLY A 54 22.84 -11.10 -10.51
N VAL A 55 21.68 -10.46 -10.68
CA VAL A 55 20.39 -11.16 -10.76
C VAL A 55 19.98 -11.39 -12.21
N SER A 56 19.54 -12.61 -12.51
CA SER A 56 18.92 -12.93 -13.80
C SER A 56 17.40 -12.82 -13.70
N PHE A 57 16.81 -12.00 -14.57
CA PHE A 57 15.35 -11.87 -14.68
C PHE A 57 14.70 -12.88 -15.62
N SER A 58 15.40 -13.96 -15.99
CA SER A 58 14.93 -14.94 -16.99
C SER A 58 13.64 -15.68 -16.60
N ASP A 59 13.36 -15.83 -15.31
CA ASP A 59 12.14 -16.46 -14.78
C ASP A 59 10.95 -15.48 -14.63
N VAL A 60 11.21 -14.17 -14.75
CA VAL A 60 10.22 -13.11 -14.64
C VAL A 60 9.41 -13.00 -15.92
N GLN A 61 8.11 -12.75 -15.78
CA GLN A 61 7.17 -12.62 -16.90
C GLN A 61 6.45 -11.28 -16.85
N VAL A 62 6.04 -10.81 -18.03
CA VAL A 62 5.12 -9.66 -18.14
C VAL A 62 3.85 -9.97 -17.36
N GLY A 63 3.45 -9.05 -16.49
CA GLY A 63 2.32 -9.20 -15.58
C GLY A 63 2.68 -9.61 -14.15
N ASP A 64 3.91 -10.08 -13.91
CA ASP A 64 4.47 -10.22 -12.56
C ASP A 64 4.55 -8.83 -11.89
N ILE A 65 4.58 -8.79 -10.56
CA ILE A 65 4.52 -7.55 -9.77
C ILE A 65 5.77 -7.46 -8.91
N VAL A 66 6.52 -6.39 -9.07
CA VAL A 66 7.60 -5.97 -8.18
C VAL A 66 6.96 -5.26 -6.99
N ILE A 67 7.32 -5.67 -5.78
CA ILE A 67 6.90 -5.05 -4.52
C ILE A 67 8.17 -4.53 -3.85
N VAL A 68 8.15 -3.25 -3.48
CA VAL A 68 9.20 -2.60 -2.70
C VAL A 68 8.61 -2.27 -1.34
N ASP A 69 9.14 -2.93 -0.32
CA ASP A 69 8.73 -2.74 1.07
C ASP A 69 9.50 -1.57 1.71
N PRO A 70 8.97 -0.94 2.79
CA PRO A 70 9.66 0.14 3.48
C PRO A 70 11.09 -0.26 3.89
N ALA A 71 12.06 0.61 3.59
CA ALA A 71 13.47 0.30 3.82
C ALA A 71 13.85 0.30 5.31
N GLY A 72 13.17 1.11 6.13
CA GLY A 72 13.50 1.29 7.54
C GLY A 72 14.83 2.02 7.73
N ALA A 73 15.65 1.61 8.69
CA ALA A 73 16.93 2.27 8.98
C ALA A 73 17.93 2.10 7.83
N LEU A 74 18.48 3.20 7.34
CA LEU A 74 19.39 3.23 6.21
C LEU A 74 20.85 3.05 6.64
N ALA A 75 21.61 2.42 5.76
CA ALA A 75 23.05 2.28 5.88
C ALA A 75 23.74 2.44 4.53
N GLY A 76 24.97 2.95 4.57
CA GLY A 76 25.91 2.92 3.46
C GLY A 76 26.91 1.77 3.63
N ALA A 77 27.94 1.76 2.78
CA ALA A 77 28.86 0.63 2.67
C ALA A 77 29.60 0.28 3.96
N THR A 78 29.79 1.24 4.86
CA THR A 78 30.56 1.05 6.11
C THR A 78 29.70 1.10 7.37
N GLY A 79 28.37 1.21 7.24
CA GLY A 79 27.43 1.28 8.35
C GLY A 79 26.41 2.42 8.21
N PRO A 80 25.65 2.75 9.27
CA PRO A 80 24.67 3.83 9.24
C PRO A 80 25.34 5.21 9.24
N ALA A 81 24.62 6.20 8.72
CA ALA A 81 24.95 7.62 8.93
C ALA A 81 24.81 8.01 10.42
N SER A 82 25.36 9.18 10.77
CA SER A 82 25.22 9.77 12.11
C SER A 82 24.69 11.21 11.99
N PRO A 83 23.42 11.48 12.33
CA PRO A 83 22.43 10.55 12.89
C PRO A 83 21.97 9.48 11.89
N VAL A 84 21.35 8.40 12.40
CA VAL A 84 20.80 7.33 11.56
C VAL A 84 19.67 7.90 10.70
N GLU A 85 19.76 7.68 9.40
CA GLU A 85 18.74 8.03 8.42
C GLU A 85 17.74 6.88 8.26
N TYR A 86 16.52 7.19 7.85
CA TYR A 86 15.46 6.20 7.63
C TYR A 86 14.85 6.43 6.26
N GLY A 87 14.53 5.34 5.56
CA GLY A 87 13.74 5.40 4.34
C GLY A 87 12.38 5.99 4.67
N VAL A 88 11.89 6.87 3.81
CA VAL A 88 10.60 7.54 3.99
C VAL A 88 9.77 7.38 2.74
N ARG A 89 8.46 7.58 2.89
CA ARG A 89 7.58 7.53 1.73
C ARG A 89 7.88 8.68 0.79
N PRO A 90 7.51 8.51 -0.49
CA PRO A 90 7.36 9.64 -1.37
C PRO A 90 6.48 10.71 -0.71
N VAL A 91 7.00 11.94 -0.58
CA VAL A 91 6.29 13.07 0.04
C VAL A 91 5.37 13.69 -1.01
N GLY A 92 4.08 13.74 -0.68
CA GLY A 92 3.05 14.14 -1.61
C GLY A 92 2.79 15.65 -1.71
N ASP A 93 1.92 15.99 -2.65
CA ASP A 93 1.45 17.33 -3.00
C ASP A 93 0.93 18.17 -1.81
N THR A 94 1.39 19.42 -1.74
CA THR A 94 0.71 20.52 -1.06
C THR A 94 -0.51 20.99 -1.88
N SER A 95 -1.69 20.41 -1.68
CA SER A 95 -2.86 20.73 -2.52
C SER A 95 -3.05 22.24 -2.67
N VAL A 96 -3.41 22.68 -3.88
CA VAL A 96 -3.77 24.07 -4.11
C VAL A 96 -5.09 24.40 -3.39
N PRO A 97 -5.14 25.50 -2.61
CA PRO A 97 -6.41 26.01 -2.10
C PRO A 97 -7.36 26.29 -3.27
N ALA A 98 -6.87 26.95 -4.34
CA ALA A 98 -7.69 27.34 -5.49
C ALA A 98 -7.82 26.21 -6.52
N ARG A 99 -9.07 25.83 -6.83
CA ARG A 99 -9.50 24.86 -7.86
C ARG A 99 -9.24 25.39 -9.28
N GLY A 100 -7.97 25.59 -9.63
CA GLY A 100 -7.50 26.01 -10.95
C GLY A 100 -6.90 24.87 -11.76
N ALA A 101 -6.35 25.18 -12.93
CA ALA A 101 -5.53 24.23 -13.68
C ALA A 101 -4.04 24.46 -13.33
N PRO A 102 -3.30 23.45 -12.81
CA PRO A 102 -3.73 22.07 -12.48
C PRO A 102 -4.50 21.96 -11.15
N PRO A 103 -5.39 20.95 -10.97
CA PRO A 103 -6.21 20.79 -9.77
C PRO A 103 -5.45 20.29 -8.51
N TRP A 104 -4.13 20.13 -8.61
CA TRP A 104 -3.21 19.73 -7.55
C TRP A 104 -1.89 20.53 -7.74
N GLN A 105 -1.07 20.69 -6.69
CA GLN A 105 0.31 21.15 -6.86
C GLN A 105 1.20 19.90 -7.02
N ALA A 106 2.41 19.98 -7.59
CA ALA A 106 3.30 18.82 -7.46
C ALA A 106 3.97 18.86 -6.09
N GLY A 107 4.06 17.71 -5.42
CA GLY A 107 4.94 17.53 -4.27
C GLY A 107 6.41 17.52 -4.70
N LEU A 108 7.31 17.55 -3.72
CA LEU A 108 8.75 17.47 -3.97
C LEU A 108 9.28 16.08 -3.63
N PRO A 109 10.29 15.59 -4.38
CA PRO A 109 11.03 14.41 -4.02
C PRO A 109 11.57 14.47 -2.59
N SER A 110 11.57 13.32 -1.92
CA SER A 110 12.34 13.13 -0.68
C SER A 110 13.71 12.55 -1.02
N GLU A 111 14.76 13.06 -0.37
CA GLU A 111 16.12 12.52 -0.46
C GLU A 111 16.26 11.12 0.16
N PHE A 112 15.29 10.73 1.00
CA PHE A 112 15.22 9.42 1.63
C PHE A 112 14.08 8.55 1.08
N ASP A 113 13.52 8.93 -0.07
CA ASP A 113 12.46 8.15 -0.73
C ASP A 113 12.92 6.71 -0.98
N ASP A 114 12.18 5.75 -0.47
CA ASP A 114 12.49 4.33 -0.57
C ASP A 114 11.95 3.65 -1.84
N ASN A 115 11.31 4.41 -2.75
CA ASN A 115 10.62 3.85 -3.92
C ASN A 115 9.60 2.77 -3.52
N ARG A 116 9.04 2.84 -2.28
CA ARG A 116 8.02 1.90 -1.83
C ARG A 116 6.85 1.88 -2.79
N GLY A 117 6.26 0.70 -2.94
CA GLY A 117 5.08 0.53 -3.77
C GLY A 117 5.06 -0.80 -4.48
N PHE A 118 4.17 -0.88 -5.46
CA PHE A 118 4.04 -2.04 -6.32
C PHE A 118 4.03 -1.62 -7.79
N TYR A 119 4.78 -2.35 -8.60
CA TYR A 119 5.00 -2.04 -10.00
C TYR A 119 4.81 -3.28 -10.85
N ARG A 120 4.01 -3.18 -11.90
CA ARG A 120 3.76 -4.30 -12.79
C ARG A 120 4.82 -4.38 -13.86
N VAL A 121 5.38 -5.56 -14.07
CA VAL A 121 6.35 -5.81 -15.15
C VAL A 121 5.66 -5.70 -16.50
N THR A 122 6.12 -4.79 -17.35
CA THR A 122 5.60 -4.53 -18.70
C THR A 122 6.52 -5.09 -19.79
N ALA A 123 7.82 -5.15 -19.53
CA ALA A 123 8.80 -5.81 -20.39
C ALA A 123 9.95 -6.41 -19.57
N VAL A 124 10.54 -7.48 -20.10
CA VAL A 124 11.65 -8.21 -19.48
C VAL A 124 12.84 -8.19 -20.43
N ALA A 125 13.97 -7.68 -19.94
CA ALA A 125 15.27 -7.77 -20.61
C ALA A 125 16.20 -8.70 -19.81
N ALA A 126 17.42 -8.91 -20.32
CA ALA A 126 18.38 -9.82 -19.68
C ALA A 126 18.86 -9.30 -18.32
N ASP A 127 19.05 -7.98 -18.22
CA ASP A 127 19.66 -7.26 -17.09
C ASP A 127 18.74 -6.18 -16.49
N ALA A 128 17.52 -6.05 -16.99
CA ALA A 128 16.58 -5.02 -16.56
C ALA A 128 15.11 -5.46 -16.70
N LEU A 129 14.26 -4.86 -15.88
CA LEU A 129 12.82 -4.98 -15.96
C LEU A 129 12.21 -3.61 -16.21
N THR A 130 11.43 -3.47 -17.28
CA THR A 130 10.57 -2.31 -17.43
C THR A 130 9.31 -2.55 -16.62
N VAL A 131 8.98 -1.63 -15.73
CA VAL A 131 7.84 -1.71 -14.83
C VAL A 131 6.89 -0.54 -15.01
N SER A 132 5.70 -0.62 -14.42
CA SER A 132 4.74 0.48 -14.44
C SER A 132 3.93 0.48 -13.14
N GLY A 133 3.86 1.65 -12.50
CA GLY A 133 2.97 1.89 -11.37
C GLY A 133 1.57 2.34 -11.76
N VAL A 134 1.19 2.30 -13.05
CA VAL A 134 -0.12 2.78 -13.52
C VAL A 134 -1.25 1.85 -13.08
N THR A 135 -2.24 2.43 -12.40
CA THR A 135 -3.44 1.76 -11.88
C THR A 135 -4.68 2.63 -12.16
N ASP A 136 -5.84 2.25 -11.63
CA ASP A 136 -7.01 3.15 -11.64
C ASP A 136 -6.79 4.42 -10.79
N PHE A 137 -5.84 4.40 -9.84
CA PHE A 137 -5.56 5.51 -8.92
C PHE A 137 -4.30 6.31 -9.27
N SER A 138 -3.52 5.85 -10.25
CA SER A 138 -2.24 6.45 -10.68
C SER A 138 -2.18 6.57 -12.20
N GLY A 139 -1.78 7.74 -12.68
CA GLY A 139 -1.54 8.00 -14.09
C GLY A 139 -0.06 8.04 -14.47
N PRO A 140 0.28 7.81 -15.75
CA PRO A 140 1.64 8.01 -16.24
C PRO A 140 2.01 9.49 -16.26
N SER A 141 3.30 9.79 -16.44
CA SER A 141 3.79 11.16 -16.55
C SER A 141 2.97 12.05 -17.50
N GLY A 142 2.59 13.22 -16.99
CA GLY A 142 1.78 14.21 -17.71
C GLY A 142 0.31 13.84 -17.88
N SER A 143 -0.15 12.71 -17.32
CA SER A 143 -1.53 12.23 -17.42
C SER A 143 -1.98 11.57 -16.12
N ASP A 144 -1.94 12.33 -15.04
CA ASP A 144 -2.33 11.89 -13.70
C ASP A 144 -3.79 11.41 -13.62
N ALA A 145 -4.03 10.44 -12.74
CA ALA A 145 -5.36 9.96 -12.43
C ALA A 145 -6.03 10.90 -11.41
N VAL A 146 -7.06 11.60 -11.89
CA VAL A 146 -7.88 12.49 -11.06
C VAL A 146 -9.34 12.07 -11.01
N PHE A 147 -9.95 12.32 -9.87
CA PHE A 147 -11.34 11.98 -9.57
C PHE A 147 -12.12 13.23 -9.21
N GLY A 148 -13.43 13.21 -9.44
CA GLY A 148 -14.33 14.32 -9.13
C GLY A 148 -14.92 14.99 -10.36
N ALA A 149 -15.83 15.93 -10.12
CA ALA A 149 -16.41 16.75 -11.17
C ALA A 149 -15.46 17.91 -11.55
N PRO A 150 -15.60 18.50 -12.76
CA PRO A 150 -14.84 19.67 -13.14
C PRO A 150 -14.91 20.82 -12.13
N GLY A 151 -13.75 21.34 -11.72
CA GLY A 151 -13.62 22.34 -10.64
C GLY A 151 -13.60 21.73 -9.23
N GLN A 152 -13.73 20.42 -9.08
CA GLN A 152 -13.68 19.71 -7.80
C GLN A 152 -12.85 18.43 -7.90
N GLU A 153 -11.89 18.44 -8.83
CA GLU A 153 -11.00 17.31 -9.06
C GLU A 153 -9.96 17.18 -7.95
N TYR A 154 -9.54 15.94 -7.71
CA TYR A 154 -8.45 15.63 -6.82
C TYR A 154 -7.73 14.35 -7.25
N ALA A 155 -6.45 14.26 -6.92
CA ALA A 155 -5.66 13.06 -7.11
C ALA A 155 -5.69 12.18 -5.85
N VAL A 156 -5.84 10.87 -6.00
CA VAL A 156 -5.84 9.93 -4.86
C VAL A 156 -4.41 9.62 -4.38
N LEU A 157 -3.48 9.62 -5.33
CA LEU A 157 -2.05 9.48 -5.12
C LEU A 157 -1.38 10.82 -5.45
N PRO A 158 -0.36 11.23 -4.70
CA PRO A 158 0.32 12.46 -5.00
C PRO A 158 1.13 12.34 -6.29
N THR A 159 1.24 13.48 -6.97
CA THR A 159 2.15 13.66 -8.07
C THR A 159 3.43 14.29 -7.52
N ILE A 160 4.56 13.63 -7.75
CA ILE A 160 5.86 14.06 -7.25
C ILE A 160 6.69 14.46 -8.45
N HIS A 161 7.18 15.70 -8.44
CA HIS A 161 8.01 16.21 -9.52
C HIS A 161 9.25 16.85 -8.94
N ASP A 162 10.42 16.47 -9.44
CA ASP A 162 11.62 17.26 -9.21
C ASP A 162 11.54 18.54 -10.06
N PRO A 163 11.44 19.74 -9.47
CA PRO A 163 11.47 20.99 -10.23
C PRO A 163 12.81 21.20 -10.95
N ALA A 164 13.86 20.47 -10.59
CA ALA A 164 15.15 20.47 -11.26
C ALA A 164 15.25 19.48 -12.42
N ASP A 165 14.26 18.59 -12.64
CA ASP A 165 14.18 17.75 -13.84
C ASP A 165 13.53 18.54 -15.00
N PRO A 166 14.30 18.98 -16.01
CA PRO A 166 13.79 19.78 -17.12
C PRO A 166 12.85 18.99 -18.05
N THR A 167 12.75 17.67 -17.88
CA THR A 167 11.92 16.80 -18.73
C THR A 167 10.51 16.61 -18.18
N ASN A 168 10.29 16.85 -16.89
CA ASN A 168 9.00 16.68 -16.22
C ASN A 168 8.38 15.30 -16.48
N THR A 169 9.21 14.24 -16.41
CA THR A 169 8.85 12.89 -16.87
C THR A 169 8.38 11.92 -15.78
N GLU A 170 8.07 12.40 -14.57
CA GLU A 170 7.58 11.55 -13.48
C GLU A 170 6.05 11.58 -13.40
N GLY A 171 5.41 10.41 -13.43
CA GLY A 171 3.98 10.21 -13.18
C GLY A 171 3.69 9.84 -11.73
N GLN A 172 2.43 9.49 -11.46
CA GLN A 172 2.01 9.00 -10.15
C GLN A 172 2.51 7.56 -9.96
N MET A 173 3.21 7.30 -8.85
CA MET A 173 3.82 5.99 -8.55
C MET A 173 4.80 5.50 -9.63
N ASP A 174 5.53 6.38 -10.31
CA ASP A 174 6.65 5.93 -11.13
C ASP A 174 7.80 5.41 -10.23
N LEU A 175 8.54 4.41 -10.73
CA LEU A 175 9.75 3.93 -10.08
C LEU A 175 10.88 4.92 -10.39
N ARG A 176 11.31 5.69 -9.39
CA ARG A 176 12.16 6.87 -9.57
C ARG A 176 13.63 6.52 -9.61
N LEU A 177 14.42 7.41 -10.20
CA LEU A 177 15.88 7.30 -10.22
C LEU A 177 16.43 7.18 -8.80
N THR A 178 17.41 6.30 -8.63
CA THR A 178 18.03 6.06 -7.34
C THR A 178 19.47 6.53 -7.28
N HIS A 179 19.95 6.81 -6.06
CA HIS A 179 21.34 7.09 -5.78
C HIS A 179 21.82 6.31 -4.55
N PHE A 180 23.12 6.13 -4.47
CA PHE A 180 23.76 5.40 -3.39
C PHE A 180 24.30 6.36 -2.33
N ALA A 181 24.44 5.86 -1.11
CA ALA A 181 25.01 6.61 0.00
C ALA A 181 26.37 7.22 -0.36
N ASN A 182 26.58 8.45 0.09
CA ASN A 182 27.86 9.16 -0.07
C ASN A 182 28.96 8.57 0.84
N GLY A 183 30.16 9.14 0.79
CA GLY A 183 31.31 8.68 1.59
C GLY A 183 31.12 8.75 3.12
N SER A 184 30.07 9.40 3.60
CA SER A 184 29.67 9.45 5.01
C SER A 184 28.51 8.50 5.35
N ASN A 185 28.21 7.55 4.45
CA ASN A 185 27.05 6.63 4.52
C ASN A 185 25.68 7.33 4.51
N SER A 186 25.60 8.57 4.02
CA SER A 186 24.39 9.39 4.02
C SER A 186 23.78 9.47 2.63
N TYR A 187 22.45 9.44 2.55
CA TYR A 187 21.65 9.63 1.33
C TYR A 187 21.19 11.09 1.16
N ALA A 188 21.58 11.97 2.09
CA ALA A 188 21.18 13.37 2.04
C ALA A 188 21.87 14.14 0.90
N GLY A 189 21.16 15.15 0.38
CA GLY A 189 21.67 16.13 -0.59
C GLY A 189 21.33 15.83 -2.05
N THR A 190 20.45 14.87 -2.32
CA THR A 190 19.94 14.58 -3.68
C THR A 190 18.43 14.41 -3.70
N SER A 191 17.78 14.62 -4.84
CA SER A 191 16.33 14.38 -5.03
C SER A 191 16.01 12.95 -5.51
N ALA A 192 17.03 12.11 -5.65
CA ALA A 192 16.89 10.73 -6.09
C ALA A 192 16.53 9.82 -4.90
N SER A 193 15.75 8.78 -5.17
CA SER A 193 15.41 7.75 -4.19
C SER A 193 16.64 6.93 -3.79
N ILE A 194 16.53 6.13 -2.74
CA ILE A 194 17.67 5.37 -2.20
C ILE A 194 18.00 4.14 -3.05
N ALA A 195 19.29 3.80 -3.14
CA ALA A 195 19.78 2.52 -3.61
C ALA A 195 20.97 1.99 -2.77
N PRO A 196 21.12 0.67 -2.65
CA PRO A 196 20.20 -0.35 -3.17
C PRO A 196 18.94 -0.47 -2.30
N PHE A 197 17.84 -0.93 -2.89
CA PHE A 197 16.60 -1.22 -2.17
C PHE A 197 16.21 -2.70 -2.27
N SER A 198 15.48 -3.16 -1.25
CA SER A 198 14.96 -4.52 -1.18
C SER A 198 13.69 -4.62 -2.02
N TYR A 199 13.50 -5.74 -2.71
CA TYR A 199 12.30 -5.95 -3.51
C TYR A 199 11.94 -7.42 -3.62
N ARG A 200 10.67 -7.68 -3.90
CA ARG A 200 10.11 -9.00 -4.13
C ARG A 200 9.34 -9.01 -5.43
N ILE A 201 9.59 -9.99 -6.30
CA ILE A 201 8.80 -10.18 -7.52
C ILE A 201 7.85 -11.34 -7.30
N ILE A 202 6.56 -11.04 -7.34
CA ILE A 202 5.49 -12.03 -7.19
C ILE A 202 4.79 -12.27 -8.51
N ARG A 203 4.39 -13.52 -8.73
CA ARG A 203 3.43 -13.89 -9.75
C ARG A 203 2.04 -13.91 -9.11
N PRO A 204 1.13 -13.01 -9.49
CA PRO A 204 -0.20 -13.00 -8.91
C PRO A 204 -1.01 -14.22 -9.35
N THR A 205 -1.94 -14.64 -8.50
CA THR A 205 -2.92 -15.66 -8.83
C THR A 205 -3.83 -15.20 -9.97
N ARG A 206 -4.28 -16.16 -10.79
CA ARG A 206 -5.26 -15.93 -11.86
C ARG A 206 -6.71 -16.04 -11.39
N THR A 207 -6.94 -16.32 -10.10
CA THR A 207 -8.27 -16.56 -9.54
C THR A 207 -9.05 -15.29 -9.25
N VAL A 208 -8.36 -14.15 -9.13
CA VAL A 208 -8.96 -12.84 -8.90
C VAL A 208 -8.60 -11.89 -10.04
N SER A 209 -9.37 -10.82 -10.20
CA SER A 209 -9.09 -9.79 -11.21
C SER A 209 -7.84 -8.98 -10.88
N LYS A 210 -7.29 -8.34 -11.91
CA LYS A 210 -6.20 -7.38 -11.77
C LYS A 210 -6.57 -6.26 -10.79
N ASP A 211 -7.78 -5.73 -10.90
CA ASP A 211 -8.27 -4.64 -10.06
C ASP A 211 -8.36 -5.04 -8.58
N THR A 212 -8.68 -6.31 -8.28
CA THR A 212 -8.62 -6.84 -6.91
C THR A 212 -7.20 -6.87 -6.36
N ILE A 213 -6.25 -7.31 -7.17
CA ILE A 213 -4.83 -7.36 -6.78
C ILE A 213 -4.32 -5.94 -6.52
N ASP A 214 -4.57 -5.03 -7.46
CA ASP A 214 -4.15 -3.63 -7.34
C ASP A 214 -4.81 -2.96 -6.12
N LEU A 215 -6.09 -3.22 -5.83
CA LEU A 215 -6.77 -2.71 -4.62
C LEU A 215 -6.11 -3.22 -3.33
N VAL A 216 -5.80 -4.51 -3.23
CA VAL A 216 -5.20 -5.07 -2.01
C VAL A 216 -3.78 -4.56 -1.80
N LEU A 217 -2.97 -4.49 -2.87
CA LEU A 217 -1.63 -3.93 -2.79
C LEU A 217 -1.67 -2.44 -2.43
N PHE A 218 -2.64 -1.70 -2.97
CA PHE A 218 -2.83 -0.30 -2.64
C PHE A 218 -3.18 -0.06 -1.17
N ILE A 219 -4.14 -0.82 -0.65
CA ILE A 219 -4.52 -0.82 0.77
C ILE A 219 -3.31 -1.15 1.64
N ARG A 220 -2.51 -2.14 1.23
CA ARG A 220 -1.28 -2.53 1.93
C ARG A 220 -0.30 -1.37 2.04
N GLU A 221 0.06 -0.73 0.93
CA GLU A 221 1.05 0.36 0.91
C GLU A 221 0.61 1.57 1.76
N ARG A 222 -0.67 1.93 1.66
CA ARG A 222 -1.23 3.01 2.49
C ARG A 222 -1.25 2.65 3.97
N MET A 223 -1.61 1.41 4.33
CA MET A 223 -1.59 0.96 5.71
C MET A 223 -0.17 0.90 6.29
N LEU A 224 0.81 0.43 5.52
CA LEU A 224 2.21 0.43 5.95
C LEU A 224 2.71 1.85 6.19
N SER A 225 2.41 2.76 5.27
CA SER A 225 2.73 4.18 5.41
C SER A 225 2.06 4.78 6.66
N TRP A 226 0.80 4.45 6.92
CA TRP A 226 0.09 4.93 8.11
C TRP A 226 0.65 4.37 9.42
N ILE A 227 1.03 3.09 9.44
CA ILE A 227 1.63 2.47 10.61
C ILE A 227 3.00 3.08 10.92
N GLU A 228 3.80 3.37 9.90
CA GLU A 228 5.10 4.04 10.06
C GLU A 228 4.95 5.43 10.71
N GLU A 229 3.95 6.20 10.31
CA GLU A 229 3.65 7.50 10.93
C GLU A 229 3.25 7.38 12.40
N ILE A 230 2.32 6.46 12.67
CA ILE A 230 1.90 6.16 14.04
C ILE A 230 3.11 5.70 14.84
N GLN A 231 3.97 4.85 14.29
CA GLN A 231 5.18 4.38 14.98
C GLN A 231 6.13 5.54 15.26
N GLY A 232 6.31 6.49 14.33
CA GLY A 232 7.08 7.70 14.58
C GLY A 232 6.56 8.53 15.76
N ALA A 233 5.25 8.51 16.01
CA ALA A 233 4.65 9.11 17.20
C ALA A 233 5.07 8.45 18.51
N PHE A 234 5.20 7.12 18.50
CA PHE A 234 5.29 6.29 19.70
C PHE A 234 6.70 5.77 20.01
N ASP A 235 7.59 5.67 19.01
CA ASP A 235 8.92 5.08 19.14
C ASP A 235 10.02 6.09 19.53
N ALA A 236 9.63 7.22 20.13
CA ALA A 236 10.52 8.29 20.54
C ALA A 236 11.37 8.88 19.41
N THR A 237 11.06 8.65 18.13
CA THR A 237 11.82 9.21 16.98
C THR A 237 11.68 10.73 16.87
N LYS A 238 10.67 11.35 17.51
CA LYS A 238 10.64 12.79 17.82
C LYS A 238 11.61 13.19 18.94
N GLN A 239 12.80 12.61 18.95
CA GLN A 239 13.91 12.93 19.85
C GLN A 239 15.09 13.48 19.05
N GLY A 240 15.84 14.39 19.63
CA GLY A 240 16.98 15.00 18.95
C GLY A 240 17.73 15.95 19.87
N SER A 241 18.81 16.54 19.34
CA SER A 241 19.43 17.67 20.01
C SER A 241 18.43 18.83 20.12
N TYR A 242 18.64 19.76 21.05
CA TYR A 242 17.76 20.92 21.22
C TYR A 242 17.56 21.71 19.91
N PHE A 243 18.55 21.68 19.01
CA PHE A 243 18.46 22.28 17.68
C PHE A 243 17.46 21.55 16.76
N VAL A 244 17.48 20.21 16.72
CA VAL A 244 16.51 19.41 15.94
C VAL A 244 15.11 19.58 16.52
N PHE A 245 15.01 19.57 17.85
CA PHE A 245 13.76 19.82 18.58
C PHE A 245 13.17 21.22 18.31
N GLN A 246 14.00 22.24 18.06
CA GLN A 246 13.56 23.57 17.65
C GLN A 246 13.27 23.68 16.16
N ARG A 247 14.08 23.05 15.29
CA ARG A 247 13.93 23.08 13.83
C ARG A 247 12.63 22.41 13.39
N ASP A 248 12.32 21.27 14.00
CA ASP A 248 11.16 20.44 13.65
C ASP A 248 9.96 20.75 14.56
N GLU A 249 10.02 21.85 15.32
CA GLU A 249 8.96 22.37 16.21
C GLU A 249 8.34 21.32 17.15
N HIS A 250 9.10 20.29 17.55
CA HIS A 250 8.60 19.20 18.40
C HIS A 250 7.92 19.69 19.68
N ILE A 251 8.31 20.85 20.21
CA ILE A 251 7.64 21.46 21.37
C ILE A 251 6.15 21.74 21.11
N ALA A 252 5.78 22.15 19.90
CA ALA A 252 4.39 22.38 19.51
C ALA A 252 3.59 21.07 19.39
N ASP A 253 4.27 19.95 19.16
CA ASP A 253 3.67 18.62 19.09
C ASP A 253 3.44 17.97 20.45
N VAL A 254 4.25 18.33 21.45
CA VAL A 254 4.07 17.83 22.82
C VAL A 254 3.10 18.71 23.60
N GLY A 255 3.09 20.04 23.42
CA GLY A 255 2.17 20.92 24.14
C GLY A 255 2.47 22.42 23.95
N SER A 256 1.98 23.25 24.86
CA SER A 256 2.24 24.69 24.84
C SER A 256 3.63 25.05 25.40
N THR A 257 4.36 25.92 24.71
CA THR A 257 5.60 26.54 25.22
C THR A 257 5.37 27.46 26.42
N THR A 258 4.12 27.82 26.69
CA THR A 258 3.73 28.80 27.73
C THR A 258 2.91 28.21 28.86
N ASP A 259 2.39 26.99 28.71
CA ASP A 259 1.63 26.28 29.74
C ASP A 259 2.34 24.98 30.13
N PRO A 260 3.00 24.91 31.30
CA PRO A 260 3.71 23.73 31.75
C PRO A 260 2.79 22.54 32.13
N THR A 261 1.47 22.71 32.07
CA THR A 261 0.49 21.62 32.26
C THR A 261 0.00 21.01 30.96
N ASP A 262 0.30 21.65 29.82
CA ASP A 262 -0.02 21.18 28.48
C ASP A 262 1.14 20.29 27.98
N GLY A 263 0.84 19.05 27.58
CA GLY A 263 1.86 18.11 27.09
C GLY A 263 2.54 17.18 28.10
N LEU A 264 1.83 16.81 29.17
CA LEU A 264 2.25 15.82 30.18
C LEU A 264 2.25 14.36 29.64
N GLY A 265 2.83 14.13 28.46
CA GLY A 265 2.81 12.83 27.77
C GLY A 265 1.53 12.54 27.00
N VAL A 266 0.72 13.57 26.73
CA VAL A 266 -0.48 13.50 25.88
C VAL A 266 -0.17 14.25 24.58
N PRO A 267 -0.46 13.68 23.40
CA PRO A 267 -0.18 14.35 22.13
C PRO A 267 -0.91 15.70 22.04
N SER A 268 -0.24 16.75 21.56
CA SER A 268 -0.84 18.08 21.50
C SER A 268 -2.03 18.11 20.55
N ASN A 269 -2.95 19.07 20.75
CA ASN A 269 -4.06 19.27 19.81
C ASN A 269 -3.55 19.57 18.38
N LEU A 270 -2.38 20.20 18.25
CA LEU A 270 -1.77 20.47 16.94
C LEU A 270 -1.31 19.18 16.28
N TYR A 271 -0.66 18.29 17.03
CA TYR A 271 -0.27 16.97 16.56
C TYR A 271 -1.47 16.10 16.21
N VAL A 272 -2.51 16.06 17.06
CA VAL A 272 -3.78 15.35 16.78
C VAL A 272 -4.51 15.94 15.57
N THR A 273 -4.43 17.26 15.37
CA THR A 273 -4.99 17.93 14.19
C THR A 273 -4.17 17.62 12.94
N GLY A 274 -2.84 17.55 13.06
CA GLY A 274 -1.93 17.07 12.02
C GLY A 274 -2.32 15.66 11.58
N LEU A 275 -2.54 14.75 12.53
CA LEU A 275 -3.10 13.41 12.25
C LEU A 275 -4.51 13.41 11.65
N SER A 276 -5.22 14.53 11.53
CA SER A 276 -6.57 14.59 10.96
C SER A 276 -6.62 15.28 9.59
N GLY A 277 -5.46 15.74 9.10
CA GLY A 277 -5.29 16.50 7.87
C GLY A 277 -5.63 17.99 7.99
N LEU A 278 -5.23 18.78 6.99
CA LEU A 278 -5.43 20.24 6.93
C LEU A 278 -6.85 20.65 6.51
N THR A 279 -7.86 20.17 7.23
CA THR A 279 -9.29 20.36 6.90
C THR A 279 -9.76 21.81 7.00
N GLY A 280 -8.94 22.75 7.50
CA GLY A 280 -9.29 24.17 7.63
C GLY A 280 -8.70 25.08 6.55
N VAL A 281 -7.71 24.59 5.78
CA VAL A 281 -6.89 25.41 4.86
C VAL A 281 -6.82 24.76 3.48
N ALA A 282 -6.27 23.56 3.42
CA ALA A 282 -5.99 22.82 2.20
C ALA A 282 -6.49 21.38 2.41
N PRO A 283 -7.81 21.16 2.28
CA PRO A 283 -8.46 19.89 2.64
C PRO A 283 -7.77 18.71 1.96
N PHE A 284 -7.45 18.83 0.67
CA PHE A 284 -6.87 17.76 -0.14
C PHE A 284 -5.36 17.64 -0.02
N ALA A 285 -4.70 18.45 0.81
CA ALA A 285 -3.25 18.45 0.89
C ALA A 285 -2.78 17.15 1.52
N ASN A 286 -1.97 16.41 0.78
CA ASN A 286 -1.24 15.26 1.29
C ASN A 286 0.10 15.74 1.84
N THR A 287 0.01 16.57 2.88
CA THR A 287 1.20 16.96 3.64
C THR A 287 1.78 15.71 4.28
N SER A 288 3.11 15.62 4.32
CA SER A 288 3.86 14.51 4.90
C SER A 288 3.26 13.97 6.19
N ASP A 289 2.63 14.81 7.00
CA ASP A 289 2.08 14.44 8.29
C ASP A 289 0.57 14.20 8.22
N CYS A 290 0.21 12.98 7.81
CA CYS A 290 -0.96 12.21 8.25
C CYS A 290 -2.39 12.67 7.91
N LEU A 291 -3.10 11.81 7.17
CA LEU A 291 -4.56 11.80 7.00
C LEU A 291 -5.15 13.08 6.43
N SER A 292 -4.58 13.52 5.31
CA SER A 292 -5.27 14.40 4.37
C SER A 292 -6.73 13.98 4.15
N VAL A 293 -7.60 14.93 3.78
CA VAL A 293 -8.99 14.62 3.45
C VAL A 293 -9.09 13.53 2.38
N LEU A 294 -8.09 13.40 1.51
CA LEU A 294 -7.99 12.30 0.54
C LEU A 294 -7.99 10.94 1.21
N ASP A 295 -7.16 10.73 2.23
CA ASP A 295 -7.12 9.48 2.98
C ASP A 295 -8.41 9.29 3.79
N ARG A 296 -8.88 10.34 4.48
CA ARG A 296 -10.11 10.27 5.29
C ARG A 296 -11.34 9.93 4.44
N ARG A 297 -11.39 10.45 3.21
CA ARG A 297 -12.43 10.17 2.22
C ARG A 297 -12.26 8.78 1.62
N TYR A 298 -11.02 8.39 1.28
CA TYR A 298 -10.72 7.07 0.72
C TYR A 298 -11.07 5.96 1.71
N TRP A 299 -10.64 6.04 2.96
CA TRP A 299 -10.82 4.98 3.96
C TRP A 299 -12.23 4.97 4.58
N CYS A 300 -12.70 6.13 5.04
CA CYS A 300 -13.84 6.17 5.97
C CYS A 300 -15.16 6.63 5.32
N LEU A 301 -15.17 6.96 4.02
CA LEU A 301 -16.32 7.57 3.34
C LEU A 301 -16.89 8.75 4.14
N ASP A 302 -16.05 9.74 4.47
CA ASP A 302 -16.53 10.87 5.25
C ASP A 302 -17.41 11.81 4.41
N VAL A 303 -18.72 11.58 4.47
CA VAL A 303 -19.77 12.34 3.76
C VAL A 303 -19.85 13.80 4.15
N ARG A 304 -19.25 14.21 5.28
CA ARG A 304 -19.26 15.62 5.69
C ARG A 304 -18.47 16.49 4.74
N LEU A 305 -17.43 15.93 4.12
CA LEU A 305 -16.60 16.60 3.12
C LEU A 305 -17.38 17.02 1.86
N ASP A 306 -18.54 16.38 1.61
CA ASP A 306 -19.40 16.77 0.50
C ASP A 306 -20.20 18.05 0.79
N LYS A 307 -20.15 18.55 2.02
CA LYS A 307 -20.96 19.66 2.52
C LYS A 307 -20.17 20.68 3.32
N GLU A 308 -18.95 20.35 3.71
CA GLU A 308 -18.04 21.25 4.40
C GLU A 308 -17.33 22.12 3.36
N ASP A 309 -17.37 23.43 3.59
CA ASP A 309 -16.69 24.42 2.77
C ASP A 309 -15.36 24.82 3.44
N PRO A 310 -14.27 24.98 2.67
CA PRO A 310 -13.04 25.56 3.18
C PRO A 310 -13.28 26.95 3.75
N VAL A 311 -12.79 27.23 4.96
CA VAL A 311 -12.83 28.58 5.55
C VAL A 311 -12.14 29.61 4.65
N ALA A 312 -11.09 29.18 3.93
CA ALA A 312 -10.36 29.98 2.97
C ALA A 312 -11.08 30.19 1.62
N LEU A 313 -12.09 29.36 1.29
CA LEU A 313 -12.85 29.39 0.03
C LEU A 313 -14.33 29.05 0.28
N PRO A 314 -15.10 29.98 0.85
CA PRO A 314 -16.49 29.75 1.21
C PRO A 314 -17.39 29.58 -0.01
N GLY A 315 -18.33 28.62 0.04
CA GLY A 315 -19.39 28.43 -0.95
C GLY A 315 -19.20 27.28 -1.95
N GLU A 316 -18.09 26.54 -1.88
CA GLU A 316 -17.87 25.33 -2.68
C GLU A 316 -17.48 24.14 -1.79
N PRO A 317 -18.30 23.07 -1.74
CA PRO A 317 -18.01 21.92 -0.89
C PRO A 317 -16.72 21.27 -1.35
N TYR A 318 -15.96 20.66 -0.43
CA TYR A 318 -14.67 20.04 -0.76
C TYR A 318 -14.76 19.16 -2.00
N SER A 319 -15.73 18.25 -2.05
CA SER A 319 -16.03 17.41 -3.22
C SER A 319 -17.52 17.37 -3.53
N SER A 320 -17.94 17.37 -4.80
CA SER A 320 -19.30 16.95 -5.18
C SER A 320 -19.26 15.62 -5.91
N PHE A 321 -19.68 14.56 -5.20
CA PHE A 321 -20.00 13.28 -5.83
C PHE A 321 -21.50 13.06 -5.97
N GLU A 322 -22.31 14.10 -5.73
CA GLU A 322 -23.76 14.00 -5.86
C GLU A 322 -24.20 13.70 -7.31
N SER A 323 -23.37 14.11 -8.29
CA SER A 323 -23.48 13.68 -9.68
C SER A 323 -22.42 12.62 -9.99
N ASP A 324 -22.77 11.35 -9.79
CA ASP A 324 -21.95 10.25 -10.29
C ASP A 324 -21.94 10.28 -11.83
N ASN A 325 -20.82 10.75 -12.40
CA ASN A 325 -20.61 10.81 -13.85
C ASN A 325 -20.53 9.40 -14.48
N SER A 326 -20.61 8.31 -13.71
CA SER A 326 -20.70 6.93 -14.22
C SER A 326 -22.10 6.50 -14.67
N SER A 327 -23.11 7.38 -14.56
CA SER A 327 -24.53 7.12 -14.89
C SER A 327 -24.81 6.68 -16.34
N GLY A 328 -23.81 6.66 -17.23
CA GLY A 328 -23.86 6.11 -18.59
C GLY A 328 -23.45 4.64 -18.74
N GLY A 329 -23.12 3.93 -17.65
CA GLY A 329 -22.80 2.50 -17.69
C GLY A 329 -21.42 2.14 -18.29
N THR A 330 -20.56 3.13 -18.54
CA THR A 330 -19.17 2.93 -18.95
C THR A 330 -18.27 3.47 -17.85
N TYR A 331 -17.53 2.60 -17.17
CA TYR A 331 -16.50 3.00 -16.22
C TYR A 331 -15.35 3.65 -17.00
N VAL A 332 -14.97 4.85 -16.61
CA VAL A 332 -13.76 5.55 -17.08
C VAL A 332 -12.87 5.80 -15.87
N VAL A 333 -11.56 5.66 -15.99
CA VAL A 333 -10.62 6.06 -14.93
C VAL A 333 -10.88 7.52 -14.56
N GLY A 334 -11.00 7.80 -13.26
CA GLY A 334 -11.42 9.11 -12.75
C GLY A 334 -12.94 9.32 -12.64
N SER A 335 -13.76 8.38 -13.13
CA SER A 335 -15.22 8.41 -12.93
C SER A 335 -15.65 7.75 -11.61
N GLY A 336 -16.67 8.32 -10.96
CA GLY A 336 -17.23 7.83 -9.70
C GLY A 336 -16.43 8.23 -8.45
N ARG A 337 -16.77 7.60 -7.31
CA ARG A 337 -16.12 7.82 -6.01
C ARG A 337 -14.97 6.83 -5.81
N PRO A 338 -13.70 7.26 -5.68
CA PRO A 338 -12.58 6.40 -5.35
C PRO A 338 -12.55 6.15 -3.84
N VAL A 339 -13.63 5.60 -3.28
CA VAL A 339 -13.71 5.32 -1.85
C VAL A 339 -13.57 3.82 -1.64
N GLU A 340 -12.76 3.41 -0.68
CA GLU A 340 -12.42 2.02 -0.41
C GLU A 340 -13.67 1.16 -0.19
N PRO A 341 -14.65 1.51 0.68
CA PRO A 341 -15.93 0.80 0.76
C PRO A 341 -16.63 0.59 -0.60
N ASP A 342 -16.74 1.64 -1.42
CA ASP A 342 -17.39 1.57 -2.73
C ASP A 342 -16.60 0.68 -3.70
N ARG A 343 -15.27 0.70 -3.61
CA ARG A 343 -14.36 -0.12 -4.42
C ARG A 343 -14.35 -1.58 -3.96
N ILE A 344 -14.45 -1.85 -2.67
CA ILE A 344 -14.61 -3.20 -2.14
C ILE A 344 -15.91 -3.81 -2.68
N ASP A 345 -17.02 -3.09 -2.59
CA ASP A 345 -18.30 -3.56 -3.11
C ASP A 345 -18.32 -3.61 -4.66
N GLY A 346 -17.59 -2.72 -5.34
CA GLY A 346 -17.45 -2.76 -6.79
C GLY A 346 -16.60 -3.94 -7.28
N VAL A 347 -15.36 -3.99 -6.83
CA VAL A 347 -14.33 -4.91 -7.31
C VAL A 347 -14.52 -6.32 -6.71
N LEU A 348 -14.61 -6.45 -5.38
CA LEU A 348 -14.66 -7.78 -4.74
C LEU A 348 -16.03 -8.44 -4.89
N ASP A 349 -17.11 -7.65 -4.85
CA ASP A 349 -18.48 -8.20 -4.84
C ASP A 349 -19.17 -8.23 -6.21
N ARG A 350 -19.03 -7.18 -7.03
CA ARG A 350 -19.69 -7.15 -8.34
C ARG A 350 -18.84 -7.80 -9.42
N THR A 351 -17.56 -7.46 -9.50
CA THR A 351 -16.63 -8.00 -10.51
C THR A 351 -16.22 -9.43 -10.18
N ASP A 352 -15.55 -9.64 -9.05
CA ASP A 352 -15.00 -10.96 -8.68
C ASP A 352 -16.02 -11.86 -7.98
N ARG A 353 -17.15 -11.30 -7.54
CA ARG A 353 -18.26 -12.03 -6.93
C ARG A 353 -17.83 -12.88 -5.74
N LEU A 354 -16.81 -12.46 -5.00
CA LEU A 354 -16.24 -13.24 -3.89
C LEU A 354 -17.28 -13.54 -2.80
N ARG A 355 -18.14 -12.57 -2.45
CA ARG A 355 -19.25 -12.85 -1.51
C ARG A 355 -20.23 -13.88 -2.07
N ASN A 356 -20.60 -13.80 -3.36
CA ASN A 356 -21.49 -14.80 -3.98
C ASN A 356 -20.86 -16.19 -4.05
N LEU A 357 -19.56 -16.28 -4.35
CA LEU A 357 -18.79 -17.53 -4.33
C LEU A 357 -18.70 -18.10 -2.92
N ARG A 358 -18.46 -17.27 -1.91
CA ARG A 358 -18.50 -17.68 -0.50
C ARG A 358 -19.88 -18.20 -0.12
N PHE A 359 -20.94 -17.48 -0.45
CA PHE A 359 -22.32 -17.91 -0.15
C PHE A 359 -22.70 -19.19 -0.89
N SER A 360 -22.27 -19.37 -2.15
CA SER A 360 -22.51 -20.60 -2.89
C SER A 360 -21.78 -21.79 -2.28
N TRP A 361 -20.53 -21.60 -1.83
CA TRP A 361 -19.77 -22.62 -1.09
C TRP A 361 -20.39 -22.97 0.25
N VAL A 362 -20.77 -21.98 1.05
CA VAL A 362 -21.46 -22.21 2.33
C VAL A 362 -22.76 -22.96 2.10
N ARG A 363 -23.56 -22.52 1.11
CA ARG A 363 -24.81 -23.19 0.76
C ARG A 363 -24.59 -24.62 0.29
N TYR A 364 -23.58 -24.86 -0.54
CA TYR A 364 -23.23 -26.21 -1.00
C TYR A 364 -22.79 -27.09 0.17
N ARG A 365 -21.94 -26.61 1.08
CA ARG A 365 -21.51 -27.40 2.26
C ARG A 365 -22.64 -27.67 3.25
N ALA A 366 -23.48 -26.67 3.50
CA ALA A 366 -24.57 -26.72 4.47
C ALA A 366 -25.87 -27.31 3.89
N ASP A 367 -25.93 -27.63 2.59
CA ASP A 367 -27.10 -28.25 1.98
C ASP A 367 -27.36 -29.61 2.66
N ARG A 368 -28.51 -29.72 3.32
CA ARG A 368 -28.87 -30.87 4.16
C ARG A 368 -29.04 -32.18 3.38
N VAL A 369 -29.16 -32.13 2.05
CA VAL A 369 -29.48 -33.29 1.21
C VAL A 369 -28.35 -33.63 0.25
N ARG A 370 -27.72 -32.63 -0.35
CA ARG A 370 -26.68 -32.78 -1.39
C ARG A 370 -25.34 -32.19 -0.97
N GLY A 371 -25.25 -31.62 0.23
CA GLY A 371 -24.03 -31.00 0.70
C GLY A 371 -22.97 -32.00 1.10
N THR A 372 -21.73 -31.52 1.12
CA THR A 372 -20.57 -32.36 1.43
C THR A 372 -20.62 -32.91 2.85
N LEU A 373 -21.14 -32.16 3.82
CA LEU A 373 -21.28 -32.63 5.21
C LEU A 373 -22.24 -33.83 5.31
N PRO A 374 -23.51 -33.75 4.84
CA PRO A 374 -24.40 -34.92 4.80
C PRO A 374 -23.92 -36.06 3.88
N ALA A 375 -23.12 -35.77 2.85
CA ALA A 375 -22.52 -36.82 2.02
C ALA A 375 -21.43 -37.58 2.79
N MET A 376 -20.61 -36.88 3.58
CA MET A 376 -19.63 -37.51 4.47
C MET A 376 -20.30 -38.33 5.58
N GLU A 377 -21.41 -37.84 6.17
CA GLU A 377 -22.18 -38.58 7.17
C GLU A 377 -22.81 -39.86 6.61
N ARG A 378 -23.33 -39.82 5.37
CA ARG A 378 -23.83 -41.04 4.70
C ARG A 378 -22.71 -42.02 4.43
N LEU A 379 -21.56 -41.55 3.95
CA LEU A 379 -20.41 -42.40 3.69
C LEU A 379 -19.88 -43.06 4.97
N SER A 380 -19.87 -42.34 6.10
CA SER A 380 -19.48 -42.91 7.39
C SER A 380 -20.51 -43.92 7.91
N SER A 381 -21.82 -43.63 7.79
CA SER A 381 -22.85 -44.58 8.17
C SER A 381 -22.81 -45.86 7.34
N ASP A 382 -22.54 -45.74 6.03
CA ASP A 382 -22.44 -46.90 5.14
C ASP A 382 -21.21 -47.76 5.48
N ARG A 383 -20.06 -47.12 5.80
CA ARG A 383 -18.86 -47.85 6.27
C ARG A 383 -19.08 -48.58 7.59
N ASP A 384 -19.78 -47.96 8.54
CA ASP A 384 -20.07 -48.58 9.83
C ASP A 384 -21.06 -49.74 9.67
N THR A 385 -22.04 -49.58 8.78
CA THR A 385 -22.98 -50.65 8.43
C THR A 385 -22.25 -51.84 7.78
N ALA A 386 -21.35 -51.57 6.83
CA ALA A 386 -20.53 -52.59 6.18
C ALA A 386 -19.59 -53.31 7.17
N ARG A 387 -19.00 -52.58 8.13
CA ARG A 387 -18.18 -53.18 9.20
C ARG A 387 -18.98 -54.09 10.12
N ARG A 388 -20.20 -53.70 10.50
CA ARG A 388 -21.08 -54.54 11.32
C ARG A 388 -21.47 -55.81 10.57
N ALA A 389 -21.90 -55.68 9.32
CA ALA A 389 -22.24 -56.82 8.47
C ALA A 389 -21.06 -57.81 8.31
N ALA A 390 -19.84 -57.29 8.11
CA ALA A 390 -18.64 -58.12 8.02
C ALA A 390 -18.31 -58.85 9.34
N LYS A 391 -18.54 -58.19 10.49
CA LYS A 391 -18.33 -58.80 11.81
C LYS A 391 -19.37 -59.89 12.09
N ASP A 392 -20.62 -59.65 11.71
CA ASP A 392 -21.70 -60.63 11.87
C ASP A 392 -21.45 -61.86 10.98
N LEU A 393 -20.95 -61.67 9.75
CA LEU A 393 -20.54 -62.78 8.87
C LEU A 393 -19.40 -63.61 9.49
N ALA A 394 -18.36 -62.94 10.00
CA ALA A 394 -17.22 -63.63 10.62
C ALA A 394 -17.64 -64.45 11.85
N ASN A 395 -18.58 -63.95 12.66
CA ASN A 395 -19.12 -64.68 13.81
C ASN A 395 -19.94 -65.92 13.39
N ILE A 396 -20.62 -65.86 12.24
CA ILE A 396 -21.36 -67.01 11.71
C ILE A 396 -20.39 -68.08 11.21
N GLU A 397 -19.36 -67.70 10.46
CA GLU A 397 -18.32 -68.63 9.99
C GLU A 397 -17.55 -69.30 11.15
N GLU A 398 -17.29 -68.57 12.24
CA GLU A 398 -16.66 -69.11 13.44
C GLU A 398 -17.59 -70.07 14.22
N SER A 399 -18.91 -69.90 14.10
CA SER A 399 -19.91 -70.81 14.70
C SER A 399 -20.11 -72.10 13.91
N GLU A 400 -19.96 -72.05 12.58
CA GLU A 400 -20.06 -73.22 11.69
C GLU A 400 -18.77 -74.07 11.69
N GLY A 401 -17.63 -73.50 12.08
CA GLY A 401 -16.37 -74.24 12.24
C GLY A 401 -16.24 -75.04 13.55
N ASN A 402 -17.21 -74.93 14.47
CA ASN A 402 -17.18 -75.54 15.81
C ASN A 402 -18.25 -76.64 16.02
N THR A 403 -18.87 -77.11 14.93
CA THR A 403 -19.75 -78.31 14.87
C THR A 403 -19.12 -79.37 14.00
#